data_AF-A0A2V7SJV4-F1
#
_entry.id   AF-A0A2V7SJV4-F1
#
_cell.length_a   1.000
_cell.length_b   1.000
_cell.length_c   1.000
_cell.angle_alpha   90.00
_cell.angle_beta   90.00
_cell.angle_gamma   90.00
#
_symmetry.space_group_name_H-M   'P 1'
#
loop_
_entity.id
_entity.type
_entity.pdbx_description
1 polymer ?
#
loop_
_entity_poly.entity_id
_entity_poly.type
_entity_poly.pdbx_seq_one_letter_code
_entity_poly.pdbx_strand_id
1 'polypeptide(L)'
;MTMHTTWKPLPEPYDINDNGKLDPRERRALPDSAFAFPSQRELPLVDAELTRAAIDELHQFYGASMEERQLAANNIRAAAQHYGITVTELAL
;
A
#
# COMPACT_ATOMS: atom_id res chain seq x y z
N MET A 1 -17.64 6.79 -11.14
CA MET A 1 -16.86 5.54 -11.23
C MET A 1 -16.52 5.06 -9.82
N THR A 2 -16.89 3.84 -9.46
CA THR A 2 -16.34 3.18 -8.26
C THR A 2 -14.90 2.79 -8.55
N MET A 3 -13.93 3.34 -7.80
CA MET A 3 -12.54 2.88 -7.90
C MET A 3 -12.46 1.44 -7.40
N HIS A 4 -12.03 0.52 -8.26
CA HIS A 4 -11.79 -0.86 -7.83
C HIS A 4 -10.53 -0.88 -6.95
N THR A 5 -10.71 -1.29 -5.69
CA THR A 5 -9.66 -1.44 -4.68
C THR A 5 -9.78 -2.81 -4.05
N THR A 6 -8.64 -3.43 -3.77
CA THR A 6 -8.53 -4.69 -3.04
C THR A 6 -7.99 -4.47 -1.63
N TRP A 7 -7.48 -3.26 -1.33
CA TRP A 7 -6.91 -2.93 -0.04
C TRP A 7 -7.94 -2.98 1.09
N LYS A 8 -7.51 -3.46 2.25
CA LYS A 8 -8.29 -3.46 3.49
C LYS A 8 -7.39 -3.11 4.68
N PRO A 9 -7.90 -2.32 5.65
CA PRO A 9 -7.16 -2.08 6.89
C PRO A 9 -6.97 -3.40 7.63
N LEU A 10 -5.85 -3.52 8.35
CA LEU A 10 -5.60 -4.69 9.17
C LEU A 10 -6.57 -4.72 10.37
N PRO A 11 -7.07 -5.91 10.76
CA PRO A 11 -7.96 -6.05 11.91
C PRO A 11 -7.23 -5.88 13.24
N GLU A 12 -5.93 -6.14 13.27
CA GLU A 12 -5.07 -5.99 14.45
C GLU A 12 -3.84 -5.14 14.08
N PRO A 13 -3.36 -4.27 14.98
CA PRO A 13 -2.09 -3.59 14.77
C PRO A 13 -0.99 -4.64 14.67
N TYR A 14 -0.19 -4.57 13.60
CA TYR A 14 1.02 -5.40 13.49
C TYR A 14 2.05 -4.89 14.50
N ASP A 15 2.93 -5.79 14.94
CA ASP A 15 4.02 -5.43 15.84
C ASP A 15 4.95 -4.48 15.07
N ILE A 16 4.92 -3.20 15.43
CA ILE A 16 5.88 -2.23 14.92
C ILE A 16 7.06 -2.35 15.85
N ASN A 17 8.00 -3.23 15.52
CA ASN A 17 9.34 -3.19 16.08
C ASN A 17 9.88 -1.73 16.06
N ASP A 18 10.66 -1.37 17.09
CA ASP A 18 11.03 -0.01 17.55
C ASP A 18 11.50 1.03 16.50
N ASN A 19 11.67 0.65 15.23
CA ASN A 19 12.19 1.49 14.15
C ASN A 19 11.18 1.80 13.03
N GLY A 20 9.89 1.48 13.18
CA GLY A 20 8.87 1.79 12.16
C GLY A 20 8.98 0.92 10.89
N LYS A 21 9.71 -0.20 10.96
CA LYS A 21 10.03 -1.03 9.78
C LYS A 21 9.55 -2.45 9.96
N LEU A 22 8.59 -2.83 9.13
CA LEU A 22 8.09 -4.19 9.04
C LEU A 22 9.23 -5.21 8.87
N ASP A 23 9.34 -6.15 9.80
CA ASP A 23 10.32 -7.22 9.71
C ASP A 23 9.94 -8.27 8.65
N PRO A 24 10.88 -9.12 8.18
CA PRO A 24 10.57 -10.11 7.14
C PRO A 24 9.51 -11.14 7.53
N ARG A 25 9.36 -11.48 8.81
CA ARG A 25 8.33 -12.41 9.31
C ARG A 25 6.97 -11.74 9.33
N GLU A 26 6.89 -10.52 9.83
CA GLU A 26 5.67 -9.69 9.82
C GLU A 26 5.18 -9.50 8.39
N ARG A 27 6.08 -9.17 7.44
CA ARG A 27 5.71 -8.96 6.03
C ARG A 27 5.11 -10.20 5.39
N ARG A 28 5.56 -11.39 5.81
CA ARG A 28 5.01 -12.66 5.34
C ARG A 28 3.66 -12.99 5.95
N ALA A 29 3.41 -12.55 7.19
CA ALA A 29 2.13 -12.76 7.86
C ALA A 29 1.00 -11.86 7.31
N LEU A 30 1.35 -10.74 6.68
CA LEU A 30 0.37 -9.84 6.09
C LEU A 30 -0.47 -10.53 4.98
N PRO A 31 -1.79 -10.27 4.93
CA PRO A 31 -2.63 -10.67 3.81
C PRO A 31 -2.29 -9.85 2.57
N ASP A 32 -2.58 -10.37 1.37
CA ASP A 32 -2.27 -9.66 0.12
C ASP A 32 -3.02 -8.32 0.00
N SER A 33 -4.18 -8.19 0.66
CA SER A 33 -4.94 -6.92 0.75
C SER A 33 -4.23 -5.83 1.57
N ALA A 34 -3.08 -6.12 2.18
CA ALA A 34 -2.26 -5.15 2.88
C ALA A 34 -1.26 -4.44 1.95
N PHE A 35 -1.19 -4.80 0.67
CA PHE A 35 -0.19 -4.29 -0.28
C PHE A 35 -0.83 -3.47 -1.41
N ALA A 36 -0.11 -2.48 -1.93
CA ALA A 36 -0.57 -1.75 -3.11
C ALA A 36 -0.58 -2.67 -4.34
N PHE A 37 0.42 -3.54 -4.48
CA PHE A 37 0.48 -4.60 -5.49
C PHE A 37 0.27 -5.98 -4.82
N PRO A 38 -0.97 -6.49 -4.69
CA PRO A 38 -1.26 -7.70 -3.92
C PRO A 38 -0.51 -8.93 -4.42
N SER A 39 -0.49 -9.16 -5.75
CA SER A 39 0.17 -10.32 -6.36
C SER A 39 1.68 -10.33 -6.18
N GLN A 40 2.31 -9.14 -6.15
CA GLN A 40 3.75 -8.97 -5.98
C GLN A 40 4.14 -8.82 -4.49
N ARG A 41 3.15 -8.54 -3.62
CA ARG A 41 3.32 -8.19 -2.20
C ARG A 41 4.32 -7.05 -2.02
N GLU A 42 4.19 -6.02 -2.86
CA GLU A 42 5.02 -4.81 -2.83
C GLU A 42 4.23 -3.59 -2.36
N LEU A 43 4.96 -2.64 -1.76
CA LEU A 43 4.41 -1.43 -1.14
C LEU A 43 3.35 -1.75 -0.07
N PRO A 44 3.76 -2.22 1.12
CA PRO A 44 2.82 -2.45 2.21
C PRO A 44 2.11 -1.14 2.62
N LEU A 45 0.83 -1.23 2.94
CA LEU A 45 -0.09 -0.12 3.24
C LEU A 45 -0.74 -0.31 4.61
N VAL A 46 0.09 -0.61 5.60
CA VAL A 46 -0.36 -1.07 6.94
C VAL A 46 -0.34 0.04 8.00
N ASP A 47 0.32 1.16 7.70
CA ASP A 47 0.29 2.37 8.51
C ASP A 47 0.42 3.64 7.64
N ALA A 48 0.43 4.79 8.30
CA ALA A 48 0.56 6.08 7.62
C ALA A 48 1.97 6.31 7.03
N GLU A 49 3.02 5.76 7.62
CA GLU A 49 4.40 5.98 7.17
C GLU A 49 4.67 5.23 5.87
N LEU A 50 4.36 3.94 5.85
CA LEU A 50 4.49 3.08 4.68
C LEU A 50 3.54 3.50 3.56
N THR A 51 2.35 4.04 3.90
CA THR A 51 1.46 4.60 2.88
C THR A 51 2.05 5.84 2.22
N ARG A 52 2.75 6.72 2.97
CA ARG A 52 3.48 7.85 2.36
C ARG A 52 4.64 7.39 1.49
N ALA A 53 5.41 6.41 1.97
CA ALA A 53 6.47 5.81 1.15
C ALA A 53 5.92 5.23 -0.16
N ALA A 54 4.78 4.54 -0.11
CA ALA A 54 4.13 3.98 -1.29
C ALA A 54 3.65 5.04 -2.30
N ILE A 55 3.21 6.22 -1.83
CA ILE A 55 2.86 7.35 -2.69
C ILE A 55 4.11 7.79 -3.49
N ASP A 56 5.25 7.88 -2.83
CA ASP A 56 6.52 8.31 -3.44
C ASP A 56 7.12 7.23 -4.36
N GLU A 57 6.96 5.95 -4.02
CA GLU A 57 7.60 4.83 -4.71
C GLU A 57 6.80 4.27 -5.90
N LEU A 58 5.49 4.53 -6.01
CA LEU A 58 4.62 3.95 -7.04
C LEU A 58 5.19 4.10 -8.47
N HIS A 59 5.78 5.24 -8.78
CA HIS A 59 6.32 5.52 -10.11
C HIS A 59 7.48 4.59 -10.51
N GLN A 60 8.15 3.94 -9.55
CA GLN A 60 9.31 3.09 -9.81
C GLN A 60 8.91 1.72 -10.39
N PHE A 61 7.61 1.37 -10.36
CA PHE A 61 7.08 0.08 -10.80
C PHE A 61 6.82 0.03 -12.31
N TYR A 62 7.78 0.47 -13.13
CA TYR A 62 7.66 0.48 -14.61
C TYR A 62 7.44 -0.90 -15.23
N GLY A 63 7.88 -1.97 -14.55
CA GLY A 63 7.71 -3.35 -15.00
C GLY A 63 6.30 -3.91 -14.80
N ALA A 64 5.45 -3.23 -14.02
CA ALA A 64 4.05 -3.61 -13.84
C ALA A 64 3.20 -3.11 -15.02
N SER A 65 2.15 -3.86 -15.35
CA SER A 65 1.14 -3.45 -16.34
C SER A 65 0.42 -2.16 -15.92
N MET A 66 -0.20 -1.48 -16.88
CA MET A 66 -0.99 -0.28 -16.60
C MET A 66 -2.12 -0.60 -15.62
N GLU A 67 -2.77 -1.76 -15.77
CA GLU A 67 -3.83 -2.23 -14.90
C GLU A 67 -3.34 -2.46 -13.46
N GLU A 68 -2.17 -3.06 -13.28
CA GLU A 68 -1.56 -3.27 -11.97
C GLU A 68 -1.20 -1.94 -11.30
N ARG A 69 -0.58 -1.01 -12.04
CA ARG A 69 -0.26 0.33 -11.51
C ARG A 69 -1.52 1.10 -11.13
N GLN A 70 -2.58 0.99 -11.93
CA GLN A 70 -3.87 1.62 -11.64
C GLN A 70 -4.54 1.03 -10.40
N LEU A 71 -4.49 -0.30 -10.22
CA LEU A 71 -4.97 -0.97 -9.01
C LEU A 71 -4.16 -0.51 -7.79
N ALA A 72 -2.84 -0.47 -7.89
CA ALA A 72 -1.96 0.00 -6.83
C ALA A 72 -2.27 1.45 -6.44
N ALA A 73 -2.51 2.32 -7.41
CA ALA A 73 -2.93 3.70 -7.16
C ALA A 73 -4.25 3.77 -6.37
N ASN A 74 -5.22 2.92 -6.73
CA ASN A 74 -6.50 2.87 -6.03
C ASN A 74 -6.36 2.34 -4.60
N ASN A 75 -5.52 1.33 -4.40
CA ASN A 75 -5.19 0.80 -3.08
C ASN A 75 -4.49 1.85 -2.21
N ILE A 76 -3.49 2.57 -2.75
CA ILE A 76 -2.80 3.66 -2.06
C ILE A 76 -3.77 4.78 -1.69
N ARG A 77 -4.68 5.20 -2.59
CA ARG A 77 -5.70 6.22 -2.27
C ARG A 77 -6.63 5.77 -1.14
N ALA A 78 -7.05 4.51 -1.15
CA ALA A 78 -7.91 3.96 -0.10
C ALA A 78 -7.20 3.95 1.27
N ALA A 79 -5.94 3.49 1.30
CA ALA A 79 -5.12 3.52 2.51
C ALA A 79 -4.85 4.96 2.99
N ALA A 80 -4.49 5.86 2.08
CA ALA A 80 -4.22 7.26 2.40
C ALA A 80 -5.45 7.94 3.00
N GLN A 81 -6.64 7.70 2.44
CA GLN A 81 -7.89 8.20 3.02
C GLN A 81 -8.11 7.65 4.43
N HIS A 82 -7.86 6.36 4.66
CA HIS A 82 -8.00 5.74 5.97
C HIS A 82 -7.04 6.32 7.01
N TYR A 83 -5.78 6.57 6.64
CA TYR A 83 -4.76 7.13 7.53
C TYR A 83 -4.73 8.67 7.56
N GLY A 84 -5.68 9.35 6.89
CA GLY A 84 -5.77 10.81 6.89
C GLY A 84 -4.65 11.53 6.14
N ILE A 85 -4.08 10.88 5.11
CA ILE A 85 -3.04 11.44 4.24
C ILE A 85 -3.69 12.12 3.03
N THR A 86 -3.36 13.39 2.80
CA THR A 86 -3.78 14.11 1.60
C THR A 86 -2.95 13.67 0.39
N VAL A 87 -3.61 13.11 -0.62
CA VAL A 87 -2.99 12.73 -1.90
C VAL A 87 -3.41 13.71 -2.98
N THR A 88 -2.46 14.49 -3.50
CA THR A 88 -2.73 15.47 -4.57
C THR A 88 -2.71 14.81 -5.94
N GLU A 89 -1.73 13.93 -6.18
CA GLU A 89 -1.54 13.21 -7.43
C GLU A 89 -0.80 11.89 -7.16
N LEU A 90 -1.07 10.86 -7.98
CA LEU A 90 -0.26 9.64 -8.06
C LEU A 90 0.19 9.50 -9.50
N ALA A 91 1.50 9.43 -9.72
CA ALA A 91 2.07 9.24 -11.05
C ALA A 91 1.91 7.78 -11.50
N LEU A 92 1.44 7.57 -12.73
CA LEU A 92 1.16 6.26 -13.35
C LEU A 92 1.88 6.06 -14.68
#